data_AF-A0A5E4MIM3-F1
#
_entry.id   AF-A0A5E4MIM3-F1
#
_cell.length_a   1.000
_cell.length_b   1.000
_cell.length_c   1.000
_cell.angle_alpha   90.00
_cell.angle_beta   90.00
_cell.angle_gamma   90.00
#
_symmetry.space_group_name_H-M   'P 1'
#
loop_
_entity.id
_entity.type
_entity.pdbx_description
1 polymer ?
#
loop_
_entity_poly.entity_id
_entity_poly.type
_entity_poly.pdbx_seq_one_letter_code
_entity_poly.pdbx_strand_id
1 'polypeptide(L)' 'MKLFDSIISDEIDYPQFLSSKSEDIMKKLLCKDPENRLGSSQRDADEIKAESFFDQIVWSDLLEKKIPAPVIPIV' A
#
# COMPACT_ATOMS: atom_id res chain seq x y z
N MET A 1 20.37 0.18 16.31
CA MET A 1 19.41 0.79 17.26
C MET A 1 18.61 1.89 16.60
N LYS A 2 19.25 2.94 16.05
CA LYS A 2 18.57 4.08 15.37
C LYS A 2 17.41 3.71 14.44
N LEU A 3 17.55 2.67 13.60
CA LEU A 3 16.48 2.27 12.67
C LEU A 3 15.17 1.86 13.38
N PHE A 4 15.25 1.03 14.42
CA PHE A 4 14.05 0.55 15.12
C PHE A 4 13.36 1.68 15.88
N ASP A 5 14.15 2.56 16.50
CA ASP A 5 13.65 3.75 17.19
C ASP A 5 12.89 4.66 16.21
N SER A 6 13.45 4.87 15.01
CA SER A 6 12.80 5.60 13.92
C SER A 6 11.53 4.93 13.41
N ILE A 7 11.51 3.61 13.25
CA ILE A 7 10.30 2.87 12.83
C ILE A 7 9.17 3.07 13.84
N ILE A 8 9.48 3.11 15.14
CA ILE A 8 8.47 3.24 16.18
C ILE A 8 8.01 4.70 16.33
N SER A 9 8.93 5.65 16.22
CA SER A 9 8.71 7.02 16.75
C SER A 9 8.72 8.11 15.69
N ASP A 10 9.44 7.93 14.59
CA ASP A 10 9.59 9.01 13.61
C ASP A 10 8.35 9.08 12.72
N GLU A 11 7.92 10.31 12.45
CA GLU A 11 6.94 10.63 11.42
C GLU A 11 7.55 10.43 10.03
N ILE A 12 6.72 10.07 9.07
CA ILE A 12 7.17 9.80 7.70
C ILE A 12 7.04 11.07 6.86
N ASP A 13 8.18 11.53 6.33
CA ASP A 13 8.19 12.59 5.33
C ASP A 13 7.85 12.01 3.94
N TYR A 14 6.67 12.36 3.43
CA TYR A 14 6.20 11.92 2.11
C TYR A 14 6.69 12.87 1.01
N PRO A 15 7.41 12.37 -0.01
CA PRO A 15 7.86 13.21 -1.13
C PRO A 15 6.73 13.80 -1.96
N GLN A 16 6.92 15.03 -2.45
CA GLN A 16 5.92 15.77 -3.23
C GLN A 16 5.55 15.14 -4.59
N PHE A 17 6.38 14.23 -5.12
CA PHE A 17 6.08 13.56 -6.39
C PHE A 17 5.02 12.45 -6.25
N LEU A 18 4.66 12.09 -5.02
CA LEU A 18 3.63 11.10 -4.77
C LEU A 18 2.25 11.63 -5.12
N SER A 19 1.43 10.79 -5.74
CA SER A 19 0.02 11.11 -5.89
C SER A 19 -0.67 11.09 -4.52
N SER A 20 -1.76 11.86 -4.35
CA SER A 20 -2.52 11.87 -3.10
C SER A 20 -3.03 10.48 -2.71
N LYS A 21 -3.38 9.64 -3.70
CA LYS A 21 -3.79 8.25 -3.48
C LYS A 21 -2.65 7.38 -2.94
N SER A 22 -1.43 7.60 -3.42
CA SER A 22 -0.23 6.90 -2.97
C SER A 22 0.15 7.30 -1.54
N GLU A 23 0.11 8.60 -1.24
CA GLU A 23 0.37 9.11 0.11
C GLU A 23 -0.66 8.58 1.12
N ASP A 24 -1.95 8.62 0.76
CA ASP A 24 -3.04 8.16 1.63
C ASP A 24 -2.90 6.69 2.01
N ILE A 25 -2.69 5.79 1.03
CA ILE A 25 -2.54 4.36 1.34
C ILE A 25 -1.28 4.10 2.19
N MET A 26 -0.18 4.81 1.94
CA MET A 26 1.03 4.67 2.75
C MET A 26 0.81 5.11 4.20
N LYS A 27 0.10 6.22 4.44
CA LYS A 27 -0.25 6.66 5.81
C LYS A 27 -1.06 5.60 6.54
N LYS A 28 -2.07 5.02 5.88
CA LYS A 28 -2.95 4.02 6.46
C LYS A 28 -2.24 2.69 6.74
N LEU A 29 -1.38 2.24 5.84
CA LEU A 29 -0.59 1.00 6.01
C LEU A 29 0.53 1.16 7.03
N LEU A 30 1.16 2.34 7.12
CA LEU A 30 2.28 2.62 8.03
C LEU A 30 1.80 3.25 9.35
N CYS A 31 0.52 3.07 9.69
CA CYS A 31 -0.03 3.46 10.98
C CYS A 31 0.73 2.75 12.11
N LYS A 32 1.24 3.52 13.09
CA LYS A 32 2.02 2.98 14.21
C LYS A 32 1.15 2.10 15.11
N ASP A 33 -0.11 2.48 15.30
CA ASP A 33 -1.10 1.69 16.03
C ASP A 33 -1.57 0.51 15.17
N PRO A 34 -1.26 -0.75 15.56
CA PRO A 34 -1.63 -1.92 14.78
C PRO A 34 -3.16 -2.12 14.69
N GLU A 35 -3.94 -1.69 15.68
CA GLU A 35 -5.39 -1.88 15.66
C GLU A 35 -6.06 -0.95 14.64
N ASN A 36 -5.47 0.21 14.39
CA ASN A 36 -5.95 1.21 13.43
C ASN A 36 -5.28 1.10 12.04
N ARG A 37 -4.36 0.15 11.85
CA ARG A 37 -3.65 -0.05 10.59
C ARG A 37 -4.58 -0.65 9.55
N LEU A 38 -4.55 -0.13 8.32
CA LEU A 38 -5.36 -0.69 7.23
C LEU A 38 -5.12 -2.20 7.06
N GLY A 39 -6.21 -2.98 7.01
CA GLY A 39 -6.16 -4.43 6.95
C GLY A 39 -6.04 -5.13 8.31
N SER A 40 -6.07 -4.39 9.43
CA SER A 40 -6.13 -4.99 10.78
C SER A 40 -7.51 -5.55 11.13
N SER A 41 -8.56 -5.14 10.41
CA SER A 41 -9.93 -5.56 10.70
C SER A 41 -10.21 -6.99 10.21
N GLN A 42 -11.37 -7.53 10.54
CA GLN A 42 -11.84 -8.83 10.06
C GLN A 42 -11.93 -8.92 8.52
N ARG A 43 -11.97 -7.78 7.82
CA ARG A 43 -12.00 -7.72 6.36
C ARG A 43 -10.61 -7.83 5.72
N ASP A 44 -9.55 -7.65 6.50
CA ASP A 44 -8.16 -7.90 6.11
C ASP A 44 -7.83 -7.33 4.72
N ALA A 45 -7.38 -8.17 3.78
CA ALA A 45 -6.99 -7.78 2.44
C ALA A 45 -8.10 -7.09 1.63
N ASP A 46 -9.38 -7.33 1.95
CA ASP A 46 -10.47 -6.69 1.20
C ASP A 46 -10.62 -5.20 1.52
N GLU A 47 -10.11 -4.72 2.67
CA GLU A 47 -9.96 -3.28 2.91
C GLU A 47 -8.86 -2.69 2.06
N ILE A 48 -7.71 -3.38 1.99
CA ILE A 48 -6.56 -2.94 1.22
C ILE A 48 -6.93 -2.85 -0.26
N LYS A 49 -7.60 -3.89 -0.80
CA LYS A 49 -8.05 -3.93 -2.20
C LYS A 49 -9.05 -2.83 -2.56
N ALA A 50 -9.79 -2.31 -1.58
CA ALA A 50 -10.82 -1.29 -1.77
C ALA A 50 -10.27 0.15 -1.69
N GLU A 51 -8.99 0.34 -1.37
CA GLU A 51 -8.38 1.66 -1.34
C GLU A 51 -8.26 2.29 -2.74
N SER A 52 -8.44 3.60 -2.80
CA SER A 52 -8.47 4.36 -4.06
C SER A 52 -7.20 4.24 -4.91
N PHE A 53 -6.08 3.90 -4.27
CA PHE A 53 -4.81 3.59 -4.93
C PHE A 53 -4.95 2.42 -5.92
N PHE A 54 -5.82 1.46 -5.64
CA PHE A 54 -6.04 0.27 -6.45
C PHE A 54 -7.28 0.33 -7.36
N ASP A 55 -7.92 1.50 -7.52
CA ASP A 55 -9.14 1.65 -8.36
C ASP A 55 -8.99 1.12 -9.79
N GLN A 56 -7.76 1.11 -10.34
CA GLN A 56 -7.48 0.64 -11.69
C GLN A 56 -7.22 -0.88 -11.79
N ILE A 57 -7.16 -1.58 -10.65
CA ILE A 57 -6.86 -3.00 -10.60
C ILE A 57 -8.16 -3.81 -10.57
N VAL A 58 -8.41 -4.54 -11.64
CA VAL A 58 -9.39 -5.62 -11.64
C VAL A 58 -8.72 -6.87 -11.07
N TRP A 59 -8.95 -7.15 -9.79
CA TRP A 59 -8.25 -8.21 -9.05
C TRP A 59 -8.41 -9.62 -9.67
N SER A 60 -9.56 -9.91 -10.28
CA SER A 60 -9.78 -11.18 -11.00
C SER A 60 -8.88 -11.29 -12.24
N ASP A 61 -8.73 -10.22 -13.00
CA ASP A 61 -7.88 -10.20 -14.20
C ASP A 61 -6.40 -10.29 -13.84
N LEU A 62 -5.99 -9.68 -12.72
CA LEU A 62 -4.63 -9.83 -12.18
C LEU A 62 -4.36 -11.30 -11.82
N LEU A 63 -5.28 -11.93 -11.09
CA LEU A 63 -5.17 -13.33 -10.68
C LEU A 63 -5.09 -14.29 -11.88
N GLU A 64 -5.90 -14.02 -12.90
CA GLU A 64 -5.94 -14.79 -14.16
C GLU A 64 -4.82 -14.42 -15.14
N LYS A 65 -3.89 -13.52 -14.74
CA LYS A 65 -2.74 -13.07 -15.53
C LYS A 65 -3.13 -12.42 -16.87
N LYS A 66 -4.29 -11.77 -16.91
CA LYS A 66 -4.78 -11.03 -18.07
C LYS A 66 -4.20 -9.61 -18.17
N ILE A 67 -3.73 -9.06 -17.06
CA ILE A 67 -3.09 -7.74 -17.03
C ILE A 67 -1.66 -7.86 -17.60
N PRO A 68 -1.30 -7.08 -18.63
CA PRO A 68 0.06 -7.10 -19.18
C PRO A 68 1.06 -6.57 -18.15
N ALA A 69 2.21 -7.24 -18.03
CA ALA A 69 3.28 -6.79 -17.15
C ALA A 69 3.85 -5.45 -17.64
N PRO A 70 4.14 -4.48 -16.75
CA PRO A 70 4.72 -3.20 -17.14
C PRO A 70 6.16 -3.33 -17.66
N VAL A 71 6.86 -4.39 -17.27
CA VAL A 71 8.23 -4.69 -17.70
C VAL A 71 8.28 -6.16 -18.10
N ILE A 72 8.66 -6.44 -19.34
CA ILE A 72 8.94 -7.78 -19.85
C ILE A 72 10.47 -7.86 -20.02
N PRO A 73 11.17 -8.70 -19.24
CA PRO A 73 12.62 -8.85 -19.37
C PRO A 73 12.99 -9.34 -20.77
N ILE A 74 14.01 -8.72 -21.35
CA ILE A 74 14.64 -9.22 -22.58
C ILE A 74 15.75 -10.17 -22.12
N VAL A 75 15.66 -11.43 -22.55
CA VAL A 75 16.69 -12.46 -22.37
C VAL A 75 17.49 -12.65 -23.64
#